data_AF-A0A961FAG8-F1
#
_entry.id   AF-A0A961FAG8-F1
#
_cell.length_a   1.000
_cell.length_b   1.000
_cell.length_c   1.000
_cell.angle_alpha   90.00
_cell.angle_beta   90.00
_cell.angle_gamma   90.00
#
_symmetry.space_group_name_H-M   'P 1'
#
loop_
_entity.id
_entity.type
_entity.pdbx_description
1 polymer ?
#
loop_
_entity_poly.entity_id
_entity_poly.type
_entity_poly.pdbx_seq_one_letter_code
_entity_poly.pdbx_strand_id
1 'polypeptide(L)'
;AAHTTRLEHMLAPETAARLAALIDPKRAMPAAAPLTEAVHKDTVYVTVVDRDRMAVSLIYSIYHGFGSGIASEKFGILLQSRGAGFT
;
A
#
# COMPACT_ATOMS: atom_id res chain seq x y z
N ALA A 1 -5.73 -22.29 1.08
CA ALA A 1 -5.51 -21.87 -0.32
C ALA A 1 -4.43 -20.80 -0.32
N ALA A 2 -3.52 -20.77 -1.30
CA ALA A 2 -2.56 -19.67 -1.40
C ALA A 2 -3.31 -18.40 -1.84
N HIS A 3 -3.45 -17.42 -0.95
CA HIS A 3 -4.20 -16.18 -1.19
C HIS A 3 -3.42 -15.12 -1.99
N THR A 4 -2.17 -15.41 -2.35
CA THR A 4 -1.28 -14.57 -3.15
C THR A 4 -0.97 -15.27 -4.47
N THR A 5 -1.85 -15.09 -5.45
CA THR A 5 -1.64 -15.65 -6.79
C THR A 5 -0.40 -15.00 -7.42
N ARG A 6 0.47 -15.83 -8.03
CA ARG A 6 1.66 -15.41 -8.80
C ARG A 6 2.77 -14.68 -8.02
N LEU A 7 2.84 -14.80 -6.70
CA LEU A 7 3.92 -14.17 -5.91
C LEU A 7 5.32 -14.55 -6.42
N GLU A 8 5.57 -15.83 -6.68
CA GLU A 8 6.85 -16.31 -7.23
C GLU A 8 7.20 -15.63 -8.55
N HIS A 9 6.22 -15.47 -9.45
CA HIS A 9 6.42 -14.76 -10.70
C HIS A 9 6.72 -13.27 -10.49
N MET A 10 6.02 -12.60 -9.56
CA MET A 10 6.23 -11.18 -9.28
C MET A 10 7.61 -10.89 -8.67
N LEU A 11 8.17 -11.85 -7.92
CA LEU A 11 9.50 -11.74 -7.30
C LEU A 11 10.64 -12.36 -8.14
N ALA A 12 10.33 -13.00 -9.27
CA ALA A 12 11.33 -13.67 -10.10
C ALA A 12 12.28 -12.65 -10.77
N PRO A 13 13.61 -12.86 -10.73
CA PRO A 13 14.58 -12.00 -11.41
C PRO A 13 14.34 -11.83 -12.91
N GLU A 14 13.86 -12.87 -13.59
CA GLU A 14 13.57 -12.86 -15.02
C GLU A 14 12.40 -11.92 -15.34
N THR A 15 11.40 -11.86 -14.46
CA THR A 15 10.29 -10.89 -14.56
C THR A 15 10.81 -9.47 -14.43
N ALA A 16 11.68 -9.21 -13.44
CA ALA A 16 12.29 -7.90 -13.24
C ALA A 16 13.15 -7.47 -14.45
N ALA A 17 13.97 -8.37 -15.01
CA ALA A 17 14.80 -8.09 -16.19
C ALA A 17 13.95 -7.75 -17.42
N ARG A 18 12.85 -8.48 -17.65
CA ARG A 18 11.92 -8.21 -18.75
C ARG A 18 11.21 -6.87 -18.60
N LEU A 19 10.80 -6.49 -17.38
CA LEU A 19 10.17 -5.19 -17.11
C LEU A 19 11.18 -4.04 -17.28
N ALA A 20 12.41 -4.20 -16.79
CA ALA A 20 13.47 -3.20 -16.93
C ALA A 20 13.82 -2.93 -18.40
N ALA A 21 13.79 -3.95 -19.26
CA ALA A 21 14.01 -3.81 -20.70
C ALA A 21 12.95 -2.94 -21.43
N LEU A 22 11.80 -2.66 -20.80
CA LEU A 22 10.77 -1.77 -21.33
C LEU A 22 11.08 -0.28 -21.08
N ILE A 23 12.08 0.02 -20.25
CA ILE A 23 12.44 1.40 -19.87
C ILE A 23 13.43 1.96 -20.90
N ASP A 24 13.03 3.05 -21.57
CA ASP A 24 13.94 3.86 -22.38
C ASP A 24 14.52 4.99 -21.51
N PRO A 25 15.83 4.99 -21.19
CA PRO A 25 16.43 5.98 -20.29
C PRO A 25 16.45 7.40 -20.88
N LYS A 26 16.18 7.54 -22.19
CA LYS A 26 16.16 8.84 -22.88
C LYS A 26 14.75 9.34 -23.16
N ARG A 27 13.71 8.55 -22.86
CA ARG A 27 12.35 8.88 -23.26
C ARG A 27 11.31 8.35 -22.28
N ALA A 28 10.49 9.25 -21.77
CA ALA A 28 9.34 8.87 -20.96
C ALA A 28 8.30 8.11 -21.80
N MET A 29 7.62 7.14 -21.19
CA MET A 29 6.55 6.38 -21.82
C MET A 29 5.34 7.30 -22.07
N PRO A 30 4.77 7.34 -23.30
CA PRO A 30 3.72 8.30 -23.67
C PRO A 30 2.37 8.04 -23.01
N ALA A 31 2.09 6.80 -22.60
CA ALA A 31 0.86 6.42 -21.91
C ALA A 31 1.19 5.37 -20.83
N ALA A 32 1.66 5.83 -19.68
CA ALA A 32 1.71 4.97 -18.51
C ALA A 32 0.29 4.45 -18.23
N ALA A 33 0.18 3.17 -17.85
CA ALA A 33 -1.10 2.62 -17.44
C ALA A 33 -1.72 3.52 -16.35
N PRO A 34 -3.04 3.79 -16.40
CA PRO A 34 -3.67 4.62 -15.39
C PRO A 34 -3.37 4.06 -14.00
N LEU A 35 -2.97 4.94 -13.08
CA LEU A 35 -2.77 4.58 -11.69
C LEU A 35 -4.07 3.97 -11.17
N THR A 36 -4.03 2.70 -10.80
CA THR A 36 -5.17 1.98 -10.23
C THR A 36 -5.43 2.38 -8.78
N GLU A 37 -4.51 3.10 -8.15
CA GLU A 37 -4.58 3.44 -6.74
C GLU A 37 -5.23 4.80 -6.52
N ALA A 38 -6.28 4.80 -5.70
CA ALA A 38 -6.71 6.00 -5.01
C ALA A 38 -5.56 6.44 -4.08
N VAL A 39 -5.11 7.69 -4.20
CA VAL A 39 -4.03 8.21 -3.36
C VAL A 39 -4.54 8.34 -1.91
N HIS A 40 -4.17 7.41 -1.03
CA HIS A 40 -4.55 7.43 0.39
C HIS A 40 -3.57 8.27 1.19
N LYS A 41 -3.89 9.54 1.39
CA LYS A 41 -3.01 10.51 2.07
C LYS A 41 -3.04 10.42 3.60
N ASP A 42 -4.01 9.70 4.17
CA ASP A 42 -4.30 9.74 5.61
C ASP A 42 -3.90 8.45 6.33
N THR A 43 -2.60 8.12 6.24
CA THR A 43 -2.01 6.94 6.88
C THR A 43 -0.90 7.36 7.83
N VAL A 44 -0.87 6.78 9.04
CA VAL A 44 0.22 7.01 9.98
C VAL A 44 1.31 5.97 9.80
N TYR A 45 2.56 6.41 9.86
CA TYR A 45 3.74 5.57 9.89
C TYR A 45 4.49 5.82 11.19
N VAL A 46 4.80 4.75 11.90
CA VAL A 46 5.53 4.79 13.18
C VAL A 46 6.71 3.84 13.07
N THR A 47 7.89 4.36 13.40
CA THR A 47 9.13 3.58 13.44
C THR A 47 9.79 3.74 14.80
N VAL A 48 10.26 2.63 15.37
CA VAL A 48 10.91 2.58 16.69
C VAL A 48 12.12 1.67 16.61
N VAL A 49 13.23 2.12 17.19
CA VAL A 49 14.42 1.29 17.44
C VAL A 49 14.78 1.46 18.91
N ASP A 50 14.87 0.36 19.66
CA ASP A 50 15.26 0.39 21.07
C ASP A 50 16.77 0.20 21.28
N ARG A 51 17.21 0.25 22.55
CA ARG A 51 18.63 0.13 22.92
C ARG A 51 19.21 -1.25 22.60
N ASP A 52 18.38 -2.29 22.59
CA ASP A 52 18.79 -3.67 22.32
C ASP A 52 18.75 -4.01 20.82
N ARG A 53 18.43 -3.00 19.98
CA ARG A 53 18.32 -3.07 18.51
C ARG A 53 17.08 -3.83 18.03
N MET A 54 16.03 -3.91 18.85
CA MET A 54 14.72 -4.26 18.32
C MET A 54 14.21 -3.13 17.44
N ALA A 55 13.75 -3.47 16.24
CA ALA A 55 13.21 -2.53 15.28
C ALA A 55 11.74 -2.86 14.98
N VAL A 56 10.89 -1.83 15.01
CA VAL A 56 9.46 -1.93 14.66
C VAL A 56 9.16 -0.93 13.55
N SER A 57 8.55 -1.43 12.47
CA SER A 57 8.00 -0.64 11.38
C SER A 57 6.50 -0.87 11.34
N LEU A 58 5.72 0.08 11.86
CA LEU A 58 4.26 0.03 11.93
C LEU A 58 3.65 1.03 10.95
N ILE A 59 2.76 0.53 10.10
CA ILE A 59 1.90 1.36 9.25
C ILE A 59 0.45 1.06 9.62
N TYR A 60 -0.34 2.10 9.90
CA TYR A 60 -1.73 1.96 10.31
C TYR A 60 -2.61 3.04 9.70
N SER A 61 -3.83 2.68 9.32
CA SER A 61 -4.76 3.59 8.65
C SER A 61 -6.19 3.09 8.75
N ILE A 62 -7.14 4.02 8.86
CA ILE A 62 -8.58 3.78 8.72
C ILE A 62 -9.10 4.03 7.30
N TYR A 63 -8.18 4.07 6.32
CA TYR A 63 -8.35 4.36 4.89
C TYR A 63 -8.40 5.85 4.56
N HIS A 64 -9.58 6.46 4.52
CA HIS A 64 -9.72 7.92 4.42
C HIS A 64 -9.49 8.58 5.79
N GLY A 65 -9.19 9.88 5.85
CA GLY A 65 -8.75 10.55 7.08
C GLY A 65 -9.67 10.47 8.29
N PHE A 66 -10.99 10.35 8.09
CA PHE A 66 -11.95 10.08 9.16
C PHE A 66 -12.63 8.70 9.02
N GLY A 67 -11.99 7.79 8.27
CA GLY A 67 -12.51 6.48 7.96
C GLY A 67 -13.84 6.60 7.21
N SER A 68 -14.90 6.04 7.78
CA SER A 68 -16.26 6.13 7.25
C SER A 68 -17.00 7.41 7.65
N GLY A 69 -16.41 8.24 8.52
CA GLY A 69 -17.10 9.35 9.19
C GLY A 69 -18.05 8.90 10.30
N ILE A 70 -18.14 7.59 10.58
CA ILE A 70 -18.98 7.02 11.65
C ILE A 70 -18.08 6.68 12.84
N ALA A 71 -18.49 7.12 14.03
CA ALA A 71 -17.84 6.76 15.28
C ALA A 71 -18.83 6.05 16.21
N SER A 72 -18.31 5.21 17.10
CA SER A 72 -19.09 4.71 18.23
C SER A 72 -19.46 5.85 19.17
N GLU A 73 -20.74 6.05 19.45
CA GLU A 73 -21.20 7.09 20.40
C GLU A 73 -20.65 6.88 21.81
N LYS A 74 -20.60 5.62 22.28
CA LYS A 74 -20.15 5.30 23.64
C LYS A 74 -18.64 5.46 23.82
N PHE A 75 -17.84 5.17 22.80
CA PHE A 75 -16.39 5.02 22.92
C PHE A 75 -15.57 6.04 22.12
N GLY A 76 -16.19 6.79 21.20
CA GLY A 76 -15.48 7.72 20.32
C GLY A 76 -14.56 7.05 19.30
N ILE A 77 -14.72 5.75 19.05
CA ILE A 77 -13.87 5.00 18.10
C ILE A 77 -14.41 5.23 16.69
N LEU A 78 -13.59 5.83 15.82
CA LEU A 78 -13.87 5.95 14.39
C LEU A 78 -13.78 4.60 13.69
N LEU A 79 -14.76 4.32 12.83
CA LEU A 79 -14.80 3.12 12.00
C LEU A 79 -14.07 3.36 10.68
N GLN A 80 -13.32 2.35 10.22
CA GLN A 80 -12.60 2.42 8.96
C GLN A 80 -13.52 2.35 7.72
N SER A 81 -13.04 2.86 6.59
CA SER A 81 -13.72 2.79 5.28
C SER A 81 -13.00 1.93 4.24
N ARG A 82 -12.15 0.99 4.67
CA ARG A 82 -11.31 0.14 3.78
C ARG A 82 -12.10 -0.70 2.77
N GLY A 83 -13.40 -0.93 3.00
CA GLY A 83 -14.27 -1.59 2.03
C GLY A 83 -14.32 -0.88 0.67
N ALA A 84 -13.99 0.41 0.59
CA ALA A 84 -13.85 1.13 -0.67
C ALA A 84 -12.63 0.70 -1.51
N GLY A 85 -11.81 -0.26 -1.04
CA GLY A 85 -10.75 -0.90 -1.82
C GLY A 85 -11.21 -2.13 -2.62
N PHE A 86 -12.48 -2.55 -2.54
CA PHE A 86 -13.02 -3.64 -3.35
C PHE A 86 -13.49 -3.13 -4.73
N THR A 87 -13.32 -3.97 -5.76
CA THR A 87 -13.78 -3.77 -7.15
C THR A 87 -14.42 -5.03 -7.68
#